data_AF-A0A846AEZ5-F1
#
_entry.id   AF-A0A846AEZ5-F1
#
_cell.length_a   1.000
_cell.length_b   1.000
_cell.length_c   1.000
_cell.angle_alpha   90.00
_cell.angle_beta   90.00
_cell.angle_gamma   90.00
#
_symmetry.space_group_name_H-M   'P 1'
#
loop_
_entity.id
_entity.type
_entity.pdbx_description
1 polymer ?
#
loop_
_entity_poly.entity_id
_entity_poly.type
_entity_poly.pdbx_seq_one_letter_code
_entity_poly.pdbx_strand_id
1 'polypeptide(L)' 'MYENLEVDHIFRIVEDDADAINQISSLGFSPSEMREHTGQGTSSRFIFFEKNYL' A
#
# COMPACT_ATOMS: atom_id res chain seq x y z
N MET A 1 24.29 15.78 0.12
CA MET A 1 23.66 14.45 0.23
C MET A 1 22.77 14.50 1.45
N TYR A 2 21.50 14.10 1.33
CA TYR A 2 20.62 14.03 2.49
C TYR A 2 21.00 12.77 3.28
N GLU A 3 21.65 12.96 4.42
CA GLU A 3 21.87 11.89 5.39
C GLU A 3 20.56 11.67 6.15
N ASN A 4 20.17 10.40 6.37
CA ASN A 4 18.96 9.98 7.11
C ASN A 4 17.61 10.04 6.36
N LEU A 5 17.57 9.77 5.05
CA LEU A 5 16.31 9.47 4.38
C LEU A 5 16.01 7.97 4.42
N GLU A 6 14.81 7.61 4.83
CA GLU A 6 14.28 6.25 4.79
C GLU A 6 13.08 6.16 3.85
N VAL A 7 12.84 4.98 3.30
CA VAL A 7 11.65 4.72 2.48
C VAL A 7 10.45 4.59 3.40
N ASP A 8 9.47 5.48 3.22
CA ASP A 8 8.21 5.47 3.98
C ASP A 8 7.17 4.55 3.34
N HIS A 9 6.90 4.72 2.03
CA HIS A 9 5.90 3.93 1.31
C HIS A 9 6.19 3.81 -0.19
N ILE A 10 5.64 2.77 -0.82
CA ILE A 10 5.67 2.53 -2.26
C ILE A 10 4.23 2.53 -2.78
N PHE A 11 3.96 3.29 -3.83
CA PHE A 11 2.66 3.27 -4.51
C PHE A 11 2.66 2.30 -5.68
N ARG A 12 1.60 1.50 -5.78
CA ARG A 12 1.27 0.74 -6.98
C ARG A 12 -0.14 1.13 -7.41
N ILE A 13 -0.25 1.72 -8.60
CA ILE A 13 -1.54 2.04 -9.21
C ILE A 13 -2.11 0.76 -9.79
N VAL A 14 -3.37 0.50 -9.49
CA VAL A 14 -4.13 -0.66 -9.99
C VAL A 14 -5.44 -0.14 -10.56
N GLU A 15 -5.96 -0.84 -11.56
CA GLU A 15 -7.34 -0.62 -11.99
C GLU A 15 -8.31 -1.10 -10.90
N ASP A 16 -9.54 -0.59 -10.93
CA ASP A 16 -10.60 -0.98 -9.99
C ASP A 16 -11.09 -2.40 -10.32
N ASP A 17 -10.24 -3.38 -10.00
CA ASP A 17 -10.53 -4.79 -10.11
C ASP A 17 -10.30 -5.45 -8.73
N ALA A 18 -11.32 -6.15 -8.25
CA ALA A 18 -11.27 -6.92 -7.01
C ALA A 18 -10.10 -7.93 -7.00
N ASP A 19 -9.61 -8.32 -8.17
CA ASP A 19 -8.47 -9.23 -8.32
C ASP A 19 -7.15 -8.70 -7.78
N ALA A 20 -6.91 -7.38 -7.82
CA ALA A 20 -5.68 -6.81 -7.29
C ALA A 20 -5.58 -7.00 -5.76
N ILE A 21 -6.71 -6.88 -5.04
CA ILE A 21 -6.80 -7.08 -3.59
C ILE A 21 -6.67 -8.57 -3.23
N ASN A 22 -7.26 -9.46 -4.04
CA ASN A 22 -7.14 -10.90 -3.86
C ASN A 22 -5.68 -11.37 -4.02
N GLN A 23 -4.93 -10.80 -4.96
CA GLN A 23 -3.50 -11.06 -5.13
C GLN A 23 -2.66 -10.57 -3.95
N ILE A 24 -3.05 -9.49 -3.27
CA ILE A 24 -2.35 -9.01 -2.07
C ILE A 24 -2.55 -9.97 -0.90
N SER A 25 -3.78 -10.46 -0.75
CA SER A 25 -4.13 -11.41 0.31
C SER A 25 -3.40 -12.76 0.13
N SER A 26 -3.20 -13.21 -1.12
CA SER A 26 -2.45 -14.44 -1.42
C SER A 26 -0.95 -14.34 -1.12
N LEU A 27 -0.40 -13.12 -1.04
CA LEU A 27 0.98 -12.86 -0.62
C LEU A 27 1.16 -12.85 0.91
N GLY A 28 0.10 -13.18 1.66
CA GLY A 28 0.14 -13.24 3.13
C GLY A 28 0.01 -11.88 3.81
N PHE A 29 -0.33 -10.84 3.05
CA PHE A 29 -0.55 -9.51 3.58
C PHE A 29 -2.02 -9.26 3.85
N SER A 30 -2.32 -8.78 5.04
CA SER A 30 -3.67 -8.32 5.38
C SER A 30 -3.91 -6.95 4.76
N PRO A 31 -4.87 -6.78 3.83
CA PRO A 31 -5.24 -5.47 3.35
C PRO A 31 -5.74 -4.63 4.54
N SER A 32 -5.16 -3.45 4.71
CA SER A 32 -5.53 -2.55 5.81
C SER A 32 -6.59 -1.53 5.40
N GLU A 33 -6.70 -0.42 6.14
CA GLU A 33 -7.68 0.64 5.96
C GLU A 33 -7.66 1.22 4.54
N MET A 34 -8.85 1.56 4.05
CA MET A 34 -9.05 2.27 2.79
C MET A 34 -9.17 3.77 3.07
N ARG A 35 -8.43 4.58 2.33
CA ARG A 35 -8.49 6.04 2.41
C ARG A 35 -8.93 6.61 1.07
N GLU A 36 -10.00 7.39 1.10
CA GLU A 36 -10.51 8.14 -0.04
C GLU A 36 -9.79 9.49 -0.18
N HIS A 37 -9.45 9.85 -1.41
CA HIS A 37 -8.80 11.11 -1.75
C HIS A 37 -9.73 11.92 -2.67
N THR A 38 -10.81 12.45 -2.09
CA THR A 38 -11.94 13.07 -2.83
C THR A 38 -11.55 14.21 -3.77
N GLY A 39 -10.51 14.98 -3.45
CA GLY A 39 -10.00 16.05 -4.31
C GLY A 39 -9.22 15.57 -5.54
N GLN A 40 -8.87 14.28 -5.59
CA GLN A 40 -8.01 13.66 -6.61
C GLN A 40 -8.74 12.57 -7.39
N GLY A 41 -9.94 12.15 -6.95
CA GLY A 41 -10.69 11.06 -7.57
C GLY A 41 -10.02 9.71 -7.44
N THR A 42 -9.17 9.52 -6.42
CA THR A 42 -8.45 8.27 -6.16
C THR A 42 -8.77 7.75 -4.76
N SER A 43 -8.55 6.44 -4.56
CA SER A 43 -8.56 5.82 -3.25
C SER A 43 -7.30 4.98 -3.09
N SER A 44 -6.85 4.85 -1.85
CA SER A 44 -5.67 4.06 -1.49
C SER A 44 -6.07 2.98 -0.49
N ARG A 45 -5.46 1.81 -0.61
CA ARG A 45 -5.51 0.74 0.40
C ARG A 45 -4.09 0.42 0.82
N PHE A 46 -3.81 0.47 2.12
CA PHE A 46 -2.44 0.31 2.61
C PHE A 46 -2.12 -1.17 2.86
N ILE A 47 -0.87 -1.53 2.65
CA ILE A 47 -0.29 -2.81 3.06
C ILE A 47 0.90 -2.47 3.93
N PHE A 48 0.88 -2.92 5.19
CA PHE A 48 1.99 -2.69 6.10
C PHE A 48 2.99 -3.83 6.00
N PHE A 49 4.23 -3.48 5.69
CA PHE A 49 5.37 -4.38 5.84
C PHE A 49 5.90 -4.18 7.25
N GLU A 50 5.53 -5.05 8.20
CA GLU A 50 6.28 -5.09 9.45
C GLU A 50 7.70 -5.49 9.10
N LYS A 51 8.63 -4.56 9.33
CA LYS A 51 10.05 -4.84 9.31
C LYS A 51 10.29 -5.77 10.52
N ASN A 52 10.27 -7.08 10.30
CA ASN A 52 10.83 -8.02 11.26
C ASN A 52 12.30 -7.64 11.39
N TYR A 53 12.64 -6.88 12.43
CA TYR A 53 14.02 -6.63 12.82
C TYR A 53 14.59 -8.00 13.22
N LEU A 54 15.35 -8.60 12.31
CA LEU A 54 16.29 -9.68 12.62
C LEU A 54 17.43 -9.12 13.47
#